data_AF-B1WSJ1-F1
#
_entry.id   AF-B1WSJ1-F1
#
_cell.length_a   1.000
_cell.length_b   1.000
_cell.length_c   1.000
_cell.angle_alpha   90.00
_cell.angle_beta   90.00
_cell.angle_gamma   90.00
#
_symmetry.space_group_name_H-M   'P 1'
#
loop_
_entity.id
_entity.type
_entity.pdbx_description
1 polymer ?
#
loop_
_entity_poly.entity_id
_entity_poly.type
_entity_poly.pdbx_seq_one_letter_code
_entity_poly.pdbx_strand_id
1 'polypeptide(L)'
;MSLSIECKKRPENVKGNALRREGLIPATLYGHNGTESMQLMVDQKETALMLREVTVDETVIDVNIPDLSWNGKAVVKEIQAHPWKRNLIHLSFCYVKPEA
;
A
#
# COMPACT_ATOMS: atom_id res chain seq x y z
N MET A 1 16.30 6.49 -8.08
CA MET A 1 15.82 5.09 -8.10
C MET A 1 14.31 5.15 -8.02
N SER A 2 13.59 4.46 -8.90
CA SER A 2 12.13 4.35 -8.80
C SER A 2 11.80 3.31 -7.72
N LEU A 3 11.11 3.72 -6.66
CA LEU A 3 10.61 2.79 -5.65
C LEU A 3 9.36 2.10 -6.21
N SER A 4 9.35 0.78 -6.21
CA SER A 4 8.21 -0.04 -6.64
C SER A 4 7.76 -0.95 -5.51
N ILE A 5 6.44 -1.18 -5.40
CA ILE A 5 5.87 -2.13 -4.45
C ILE A 5 4.86 -3.04 -5.14
N GLU A 6 4.93 -4.33 -4.83
CA GLU A 6 3.96 -5.32 -5.28
C GLU A 6 2.80 -5.44 -4.28
N CYS A 7 1.59 -5.22 -4.78
CA CYS A 7 0.34 -5.25 -4.03
C CYS A 7 -0.55 -6.39 -4.53
N LYS A 8 -1.18 -7.13 -3.63
CA LYS A 8 -2.19 -8.15 -3.99
C LYS A 8 -3.58 -7.66 -3.62
N LYS A 9 -4.60 -8.09 -4.36
CA LYS A 9 -5.99 -7.76 -4.02
C LYS A 9 -6.37 -8.49 -2.73
N ARG A 10 -6.91 -7.76 -1.76
CA ARG A 10 -7.37 -8.37 -0.50
C ARG A 10 -8.68 -9.14 -0.73
N PRO A 11 -8.78 -10.42 -0.33
CA PRO A 11 -10.05 -11.15 -0.34
C PRO A 11 -11.00 -10.60 0.74
N GLU A 12 -12.29 -10.46 0.41
CA GLU A 12 -13.30 -9.79 1.25
C GLU A 12 -13.54 -10.51 2.60
N ASN A 13 -13.31 -11.82 2.66
CA ASN A 13 -13.60 -12.63 3.84
C ASN A 13 -12.43 -12.74 4.84
N VAL A 14 -11.30 -12.06 4.60
CA VAL A 14 -10.12 -12.18 5.47
C VAL A 14 -10.00 -10.97 6.38
N LYS A 15 -9.94 -11.22 7.70
CA LYS A 15 -9.73 -10.19 8.73
C LYS A 15 -8.29 -9.68 8.68
N GLY A 16 -8.09 -8.36 8.85
CA GLY A 16 -6.76 -7.75 8.83
C GLY A 16 -5.76 -8.32 9.85
N ASN A 17 -6.25 -8.84 10.98
CA ASN A 17 -5.39 -9.50 11.97
C ASN A 17 -4.83 -10.85 11.49
N ALA A 18 -5.56 -11.58 10.64
CA ALA A 18 -5.07 -12.82 10.05
C ALA A 18 -3.94 -12.52 9.06
N LEU A 19 -4.15 -11.55 8.17
CA LEU A 19 -3.13 -11.07 7.22
C LEU A 19 -1.82 -10.69 7.93
N ARG A 20 -1.90 -9.92 9.01
CA ARG A 20 -0.70 -9.50 9.77
C ARG A 20 0.04 -10.65 10.43
N ARG A 21 -0.63 -11.77 10.74
CA ARG A 21 0.03 -12.98 11.26
C ARG A 21 0.78 -13.73 10.16
N GLU A 22 0.31 -13.62 8.92
CA GLU A 22 0.94 -14.19 7.73
C GLU A 22 2.06 -13.29 7.16
N GLY A 23 2.34 -12.15 7.80
CA GLY A 23 3.34 -11.19 7.32
C GLY A 23 2.82 -10.28 6.21
N LEU A 24 1.51 -10.22 6.00
CA LEU A 24 0.85 -9.32 5.05
C LEU A 24 0.22 -8.13 5.77
N ILE A 25 0.46 -6.93 5.28
CA ILE A 25 -0.13 -5.70 5.82
C ILE A 25 -1.32 -5.32 4.92
N PRO A 26 -2.51 -5.06 5.49
CA PRO A 26 -3.60 -4.50 4.71
C PRO A 26 -3.27 -3.09 4.26
N ALA A 27 -3.53 -2.79 3.00
CA ALA A 27 -3.34 -1.49 2.40
C ALA A 27 -4.61 -1.01 1.67
N THR A 28 -4.70 0.29 1.41
CA THR A 28 -5.83 0.87 0.68
C THR A 28 -5.31 1.83 -0.38
N LEU A 29 -5.78 1.67 -1.61
CA LEU A 29 -5.49 2.59 -2.71
C LEU A 29 -6.75 3.34 -3.10
N TYR A 30 -6.76 4.65 -2.96
CA TYR A 30 -7.90 5.49 -3.32
C TYR A 30 -7.52 6.55 -4.37
N GLY A 31 -8.53 7.16 -4.98
CA GLY A 31 -8.35 8.21 -5.99
C GLY A 31 -8.01 7.70 -7.40
N HIS A 32 -7.83 6.39 -7.58
CA HIS A 32 -7.54 5.76 -8.88
C HIS A 32 -8.73 5.84 -9.85
N ASN A 33 -9.96 5.74 -9.34
CA ASN A 33 -11.18 5.89 -10.12
C ASN A 33 -12.19 6.80 -9.40
N GLY A 34 -11.82 8.07 -9.22
CA GLY A 34 -12.65 9.06 -8.54
C GLY A 34 -12.86 8.72 -7.06
N THR A 35 -14.09 8.37 -6.67
CA THR A 35 -14.48 8.03 -5.29
C THR A 35 -14.25 6.58 -4.91
N GLU A 36 -13.80 5.72 -5.84
CA GLU A 36 -13.56 4.31 -5.54
C GLU A 36 -12.26 4.10 -4.76
N SER A 37 -12.29 3.09 -3.89
CA SER A 37 -11.11 2.63 -3.14
C SER A 37 -10.93 1.12 -3.31
N MET A 38 -9.67 0.73 -3.53
CA MET A 38 -9.27 -0.67 -3.64
C MET A 38 -8.65 -1.14 -2.34
N GLN A 39 -9.10 -2.29 -1.86
CA GLN A 39 -8.50 -2.97 -0.72
C GLN A 39 -7.38 -3.89 -1.20
N LEU A 40 -6.18 -3.62 -0.73
CA LEU A 40 -4.96 -4.30 -1.12
C LEU A 40 -4.31 -4.95 0.10
N MET A 41 -3.31 -5.78 -0.14
CA MET A 41 -2.41 -6.33 0.85
C MET A 41 -0.99 -6.32 0.29
N VAL A 42 -0.02 -6.00 1.14
CA VAL A 42 1.40 -5.87 0.78
C VAL A 42 2.25 -6.71 1.72
N ASP A 43 3.43 -7.14 1.25
CA ASP A 43 4.36 -7.87 2.11
C ASP A 43 4.97 -6.94 3.17
N GLN A 44 5.02 -7.41 4.42
CA GLN A 44 5.52 -6.62 5.53
C GLN A 44 7.00 -6.24 5.40
N LYS A 45 7.85 -7.14 4.89
CA LYS A 45 9.28 -6.90 4.77
C LYS A 45 9.57 -5.92 3.65
N GLU A 46 8.94 -6.11 2.50
CA GLU A 46 9.06 -5.21 1.35
C GLU A 46 8.59 -3.81 1.71
N THR A 47 7.42 -3.71 2.35
CA THR A 47 6.88 -2.43 2.84
C THR A 47 7.83 -1.76 3.85
N ALA A 48 8.37 -2.52 4.80
CA ALA A 48 9.29 -1.98 5.79
C ALA A 48 10.62 -1.50 5.20
N LEU A 49 11.07 -2.10 4.09
CA LEU A 49 12.23 -1.64 3.33
C LEU A 49 11.91 -0.35 2.59
N MET A 50 10.81 -0.34 1.84
CA MET A 50 10.30 0.82 1.08
C MET A 50 10.14 2.04 1.98
N LEU A 51 9.53 1.87 3.16
CA LEU A 51 9.27 2.95 4.11
C LEU A 51 10.53 3.63 4.68
N ARG A 52 11.73 3.06 4.50
CA ARG A 52 12.99 3.71 4.92
C ARG A 52 13.39 4.84 3.98
N GLU A 53 12.94 4.78 2.73
CA GLU A 53 13.30 5.73 1.67
C GLU A 53 12.13 6.65 1.30
N VAL A 54 10.93 6.37 1.81
CA VAL A 54 9.71 7.12 1.52
C VAL A 54 9.47 8.20 2.53
N THR A 55 9.24 9.41 2.04
CA THR A 55 8.60 10.48 2.79
C THR A 55 7.12 10.51 2.45
N VAL A 56 6.29 10.51 3.51
CA VAL A 56 4.83 10.58 3.41
C VAL A 56 4.43 11.85 2.65
N ASP A 57 3.41 11.76 1.80
CA ASP A 57 2.89 12.84 0.95
C ASP A 57 3.81 13.37 -0.17
N GLU A 58 5.10 13.00 -0.18
CA GLU A 58 6.06 13.53 -1.15
C GLU A 58 6.55 12.47 -2.14
N THR A 59 6.85 11.26 -1.66
CA THR A 59 7.48 10.25 -2.51
C THR A 59 6.46 9.54 -3.38
N VAL A 60 6.62 9.67 -4.69
CA VAL A 60 5.87 8.90 -5.68
C VAL A 60 6.51 7.52 -5.83
N ILE A 61 5.69 6.49 -5.69
CA ILE A 61 6.05 5.08 -5.85
C ILE A 61 5.25 4.45 -6.98
N ASP A 62 5.83 3.45 -7.62
CA ASP A 62 5.17 2.64 -8.63
C ASP A 62 4.48 1.44 -7.92
N VAL A 63 3.15 1.41 -7.98
CA VAL A 63 2.33 0.35 -7.37
C VAL A 63 1.88 -0.62 -8.45
N ASN A 64 2.25 -1.89 -8.29
CA ASN A 64 1.88 -2.96 -9.20
C ASN A 64 0.90 -3.92 -8.53
N ILE A 65 -0.22 -4.19 -9.19
CA ILE A 65 -1.24 -5.14 -8.73
C ILE A 65 -1.38 -6.26 -9.77
N PRO A 66 -0.58 -7.34 -9.68
CA PRO A 66 -0.60 -8.43 -10.66
C PRO A 66 -1.97 -9.11 -10.78
N ASP A 67 -2.74 -9.21 -9.69
CA ASP A 67 -4.10 -9.81 -9.70
C ASP A 67 -5.10 -9.06 -10.59
N LEU A 68 -4.90 -7.75 -10.78
CA LEU A 68 -5.81 -6.88 -11.54
C LEU A 68 -5.16 -6.33 -12.82
N SER A 69 -3.92 -6.75 -13.13
CA SER A 69 -3.09 -6.17 -14.19
C SER A 69 -3.06 -4.63 -14.15
N TRP A 70 -3.17 -4.06 -12.96
CA TRP A 70 -3.16 -2.61 -12.77
C TRP A 70 -1.77 -2.17 -12.33
N ASN A 71 -1.23 -1.18 -13.02
CA ASN A 71 0.00 -0.50 -12.66
C ASN A 71 -0.25 1.01 -12.61
N GLY A 72 0.27 1.67 -11.60
CA GLY A 72 0.08 3.10 -11.46
C GLY A 72 1.02 3.74 -10.47
N LYS A 73 1.19 5.05 -10.59
CA LYS A 73 1.93 5.86 -9.64
C LYS A 73 1.03 6.26 -8.49
N ALA A 74 1.52 6.10 -7.28
CA ALA A 74 0.82 6.50 -6.07
C ALA A 74 1.78 7.13 -5.07
N VAL A 75 1.24 7.87 -4.11
CA VAL A 75 1.98 8.44 -2.99
C VAL A 75 1.49 7.80 -1.71
N VAL A 76 2.39 7.55 -0.76
CA VAL A 76 2.00 7.10 0.58
C VAL A 76 1.37 8.28 1.33
N LYS A 77 0.09 8.17 1.67
CA LYS A 77 -0.64 9.20 2.42
C LYS A 77 -0.58 8.98 3.92
N GLU A 78 -0.71 7.73 4.34
CA GLU A 78 -0.81 7.42 5.77
C GLU A 78 -0.11 6.11 6.08
N ILE A 79 0.63 6.12 7.18
CA ILE A 79 1.29 4.95 7.74
C ILE A 79 0.76 4.76 9.15
N GLN A 80 -0.04 3.71 9.36
CA GLN A 80 -0.51 3.35 10.69
C GLN A 80 0.46 2.34 11.29
N ALA A 81 1.16 2.73 12.34
CA ALA A 81 2.00 1.85 13.13
C ALA A 81 1.35 1.59 14.50
N HIS A 82 1.59 0.42 15.06
CA HIS A 82 1.15 0.12 16.41
C HIS A 82 1.94 1.02 17.40
N PRO A 83 1.28 1.63 18.40
CA PRO A 83 1.89 2.68 19.23
C PRO A 83 3.10 2.22 20.04
N TRP A 84 3.10 0.96 20.49
CA TRP A 84 4.21 0.39 21.26
C TRP A 84 4.97 -0.75 20.54
N LYS A 85 4.26 -1.68 19.90
CA LYS A 85 4.87 -2.70 19.05
C LYS A 85 5.31 -2.03 17.76
N ARG A 86 6.57 -2.10 17.36
CA ARG A 86 7.10 -1.51 16.11
C ARG A 86 6.60 -2.24 14.85
N ASN A 87 5.30 -2.51 14.79
CA ASN A 87 4.64 -3.27 13.74
C ASN A 87 3.72 -2.34 12.96
N LEU A 88 3.74 -2.49 11.64
CA LEU A 88 2.83 -1.78 10.74
C LEU A 88 1.43 -2.42 10.83
N ILE A 89 0.42 -1.56 10.94
CA ILE A 89 -0.98 -1.94 11.04
C ILE A 89 -1.64 -1.80 9.68
N HIS A 90 -1.50 -0.65 9.03
CA HIS A 90 -2.18 -0.34 7.78
C HIS A 90 -1.40 0.73 7.02
N LEU A 91 -1.57 0.73 5.71
CA LEU A 91 -0.94 1.68 4.83
C LEU A 91 -1.92 2.22 3.79
N SER A 92 -1.90 3.53 3.56
CA SER A 92 -2.79 4.20 2.63
C SER A 92 -2.01 4.81 1.47
N PHE A 93 -2.42 4.49 0.25
CA PHE A 93 -1.88 5.02 -0.99
C PHE A 93 -2.92 5.94 -1.66
N CYS A 94 -2.46 7.09 -2.13
CA CYS A 94 -3.22 8.00 -2.97
C CYS A 94 -2.71 7.88 -4.41
N TYR A 95 -3.60 7.59 -5.35
CA TYR A 95 -3.25 7.57 -6.77
C TYR A 95 -2.82 8.97 -7.24
N VAL A 96 -1.72 9.03 -7.98
CA VAL A 96 -1.27 10.23 -8.67
C VAL A 96 -1.68 10.12 -10.12
N LYS A 97 -2.53 11.04 -10.57
CA LYS A 97 -2.84 11.17 -11.99
C LYS A 97 -1.55 11.54 -12.74
N PRO A 98 -1.17 10.81 -13.79
CA PRO A 98 -0.09 11.27 -14.66
C PRO A 98 -0.50 12.64 -15.23
N GLU A 99 0.37 13.64 -15.09
CA GLU A 99 0.24 14.87 -15.85
C GLU A 99 0.31 14.52 -17.34
N ALA A 100 -0.65 15.03 -18.11
CA ALA A 100 -0.82 14.77 -19.53
C ALA A 100 0.17 15.56 -20.38
#